data_AF-A0A3C1KI24-F1
#
_entry.id   AF-A0A3C1KI24-F1
#
_cell.length_a   1.000
_cell.length_b   1.000
_cell.length_c   1.000
_cell.angle_alpha   90.00
_cell.angle_beta   90.00
_cell.angle_gamma   90.00
#
_symmetry.space_group_name_H-M   'P 1'
#
loop_
_entity.id
_entity.type
_entity.pdbx_description
1 polymer ?
#
loop_
_entity_poly.entity_id
_entity_poly.type
_entity_poly.pdbx_seq_one_letter_code
_entity_poly.pdbx_strand_id
1 'polypeptide(L)'
;KLYAAIDGSDFYANPVEVPSRSQMNVPFTLADASLDTLFLQQSREAGLLNLSGHRSVGGMRASIYNAVPEAAVDALIAFMQDFAQRNG
;
A
#
# COMPACT_ATOMS: atom_id res chain seq x y z
N LYS A 1 2.62 11.64 3.20
CA LYS A 1 1.35 11.07 3.73
C LYS A 1 1.38 9.54 3.68
N LEU A 2 1.49 8.90 2.51
CA LEU A 2 1.51 7.44 2.41
C LEU A 2 2.63 6.76 3.22
N TYR A 3 3.88 7.24 3.11
CA TYR A 3 4.97 6.69 3.92
C TYR A 3 4.71 6.78 5.43
N ALA A 4 4.13 7.89 5.91
CA ALA A 4 3.80 8.02 7.33
C ALA A 4 2.71 7.03 7.77
N ALA A 5 1.75 6.70 6.89
CA ALA A 5 0.76 5.66 7.17
C ALA A 5 1.37 4.24 7.19
N ILE A 6 2.38 3.98 6.36
CA ILE A 6 3.13 2.73 6.36
C ILE A 6 4.01 2.64 7.62
N ASP A 7 4.86 3.64 7.85
CA ASP A 7 5.83 3.64 8.95
C ASP A 7 5.17 3.72 10.34
N GLY A 8 3.96 4.25 10.42
CA GLY A 8 3.16 4.35 11.65
C GLY A 8 2.31 3.12 11.96
N SER A 9 2.48 2.02 11.22
CA SER A 9 1.70 0.79 11.36
C SER A 9 2.60 -0.41 11.53
N ASP A 10 2.28 -1.30 12.47
CA ASP A 10 2.94 -2.61 12.59
C ASP A 10 2.45 -3.61 11.53
N PHE A 11 1.35 -3.29 10.84
CA PHE A 11 0.71 -4.15 9.84
C PHE A 11 1.32 -3.98 8.44
N TYR A 12 1.97 -2.85 8.17
CA TYR A 12 2.58 -2.53 6.89
C TYR A 12 4.07 -2.24 7.04
N ALA A 13 4.86 -2.65 6.06
CA ALA A 13 6.27 -2.32 6.02
C ALA A 13 6.68 -1.86 4.62
N ASN A 14 7.73 -1.04 4.53
CA ASN A 14 8.37 -0.68 3.28
C ASN A 14 9.82 -1.23 3.30
N PRO A 15 10.21 -2.07 2.32
CA PRO A 15 11.53 -2.70 2.32
C PRO A 15 12.68 -1.78 1.86
N VAL A 16 12.40 -0.50 1.57
CA VAL A 16 13.37 0.45 1.03
C VAL A 16 13.86 1.37 2.15
N GLU A 17 15.17 1.53 2.23
CA GLU A 17 15.82 2.46 3.15
C GLU A 17 15.30 3.90 2.94
N VAL A 18 15.07 4.62 4.03
CA VAL A 18 14.49 5.97 4.04
C VAL A 18 15.09 6.93 3.01
N PRO A 19 16.42 7.09 2.88
CA PRO A 19 17.01 8.03 1.92
C PRO A 19 16.80 7.63 0.45
N SER A 20 16.45 6.37 0.18
CA SER A 20 16.29 5.80 -1.17
C SER A 20 14.82 5.66 -1.59
N ARG A 21 13.89 6.12 -0.74
CA ARG A 21 12.45 6.00 -0.99
C ARG A 21 12.00 6.88 -2.15
N SER A 22 11.38 6.25 -3.14
CA SER A 22 10.79 6.96 -4.28
C SER A 22 9.53 7.72 -3.84
N GLN A 23 9.36 8.94 -4.34
CA GLN A 23 8.11 9.69 -4.21
C GLN A 23 7.04 9.22 -5.19
N MET A 24 7.38 8.41 -6.18
CA MET A 24 6.49 8.04 -7.29
C MET A 24 6.03 6.59 -7.21
N ASN A 25 6.88 5.69 -6.74
CA ASN A 25 6.58 4.26 -6.64
C ASN A 25 6.87 3.79 -5.22
N VAL A 26 5.82 3.58 -4.45
CA VAL A 26 5.90 3.22 -3.04
C VAL A 26 5.58 1.73 -2.92
N PRO A 27 6.59 0.84 -2.91
CA PRO A 27 6.37 -0.56 -2.57
C PRO A 27 6.03 -0.68 -1.09
N PHE A 28 5.20 -1.65 -0.72
CA PHE A 28 4.96 -2.00 0.68
C PHE A 28 4.52 -3.46 0.79
N THR A 29 4.71 -4.04 1.95
CA THR A 29 4.33 -5.42 2.27
C THR A 29 3.42 -5.42 3.50
N LEU A 30 2.58 -6.43 3.62
CA LEU A 30 1.85 -6.70 4.86
C LEU A 30 2.75 -7.48 5.82
N ALA A 31 2.47 -7.39 7.12
CA ALA A 31 3.12 -8.21 8.13
C ALA A 31 2.83 -9.71 7.93
N ASP A 32 1.62 -10.05 7.48
CA ASP A 32 1.23 -11.41 7.08
C ASP A 32 0.93 -11.46 5.57
N ALA A 33 1.81 -12.14 4.82
CA ALA A 33 1.68 -12.33 3.38
C ALA A 33 0.48 -13.23 2.99
N SER A 34 -0.11 -13.97 3.93
CA SER A 34 -1.33 -14.76 3.67
C SER A 34 -2.52 -13.87 3.28
N LEU A 35 -2.48 -12.59 3.70
CA LEU A 35 -3.52 -11.60 3.46
C LEU A 35 -3.36 -10.86 2.13
N ASP A 36 -2.26 -11.06 1.39
CA ASP A 36 -1.98 -10.32 0.15
C ASP A 36 -3.10 -10.46 -0.88
N THR A 37 -3.61 -11.69 -1.05
CA THR A 37 -4.70 -11.97 -2.01
C THR A 37 -6.00 -11.26 -1.59
N LEU A 38 -6.32 -11.27 -0.30
CA LEU A 38 -7.50 -10.63 0.25
C LEU A 38 -7.40 -9.09 0.12
N PHE A 39 -6.24 -8.52 0.41
CA PHE A 39 -5.98 -7.08 0.25
C PHE A 39 -6.16 -6.65 -1.21
N LEU A 40 -5.60 -7.41 -2.16
CA LEU A 40 -5.74 -7.10 -3.59
C LEU A 40 -7.17 -7.27 -4.09
N GLN A 41 -7.96 -8.17 -3.50
CA GLN A 41 -9.37 -8.30 -3.82
C GLN A 41 -10.17 -7.10 -3.30
N GLN A 42 -10.06 -6.80 -1.99
CA GLN A 42 -10.85 -5.73 -1.38
C GLN A 42 -10.45 -4.34 -1.89
N SER A 43 -9.17 -4.11 -2.19
CA SER A 43 -8.74 -2.85 -2.82
C SER A 43 -9.40 -2.66 -4.19
N ARG A 44 -9.50 -3.71 -5.01
CA ARG A 44 -10.23 -3.66 -6.28
C ARG A 44 -11.72 -3.37 -6.09
N GLU A 45 -12.36 -3.98 -5.09
CA GLU A 45 -13.76 -3.72 -4.73
C GLU A 45 -13.96 -2.26 -4.27
N ALA A 46 -12.96 -1.68 -3.60
CA ALA A 46 -12.93 -0.27 -3.21
C ALA A 46 -12.52 0.70 -4.35
N GLY A 47 -12.31 0.21 -5.57
CA GLY A 47 -11.89 1.01 -6.72
C GLY A 47 -10.40 1.41 -6.73
N LEU A 48 -9.60 0.87 -5.80
CA LEU A 48 -8.16 1.07 -5.71
C LEU A 48 -7.43 0.02 -6.56
N LEU A 49 -7.25 0.33 -7.84
CA LEU A 49 -6.71 -0.59 -8.83
C LEU A 49 -5.17 -0.56 -8.88
N ASN A 50 -4.59 -1.61 -9.48
CA ASN A 50 -3.16 -1.70 -9.83
C ASN A 50 -2.19 -1.63 -8.64
N LEU A 51 -2.61 -2.09 -7.45
CA LEU A 51 -1.75 -2.15 -6.26
C LEU A 51 -0.86 -3.40 -6.17
N SER A 52 -0.98 -4.35 -7.10
CA SER A 52 -0.16 -5.56 -7.09
C SER A 52 1.32 -5.21 -7.27
N GLY A 53 2.17 -5.73 -6.38
CA GLY A 53 3.62 -5.59 -6.46
C GLY A 53 4.22 -6.30 -7.67
N HIS A 54 5.54 -6.15 -7.85
CA HIS A 54 6.22 -6.85 -8.94
C HIS A 54 6.29 -8.35 -8.64
N ARG A 55 6.00 -9.20 -9.65
CA ARG A 55 5.97 -10.67 -9.53
C ARG A 55 7.19 -11.32 -8.87
N SER A 56 8.36 -10.67 -8.92
CA SER A 56 9.61 -11.20 -8.35
C SER A 56 9.83 -10.80 -6.89
N VAL A 57 9.10 -9.81 -6.38
CA VAL A 57 9.28 -9.26 -5.03
C VAL A 57 8.04 -9.51 -4.16
N GLY A 58 6.87 -9.68 -4.77
CA GLY A 58 5.61 -9.86 -4.05
C GLY A 58 5.11 -8.53 -3.45
N GLY A 59 4.16 -8.64 -2.51
CA GLY A 59 3.56 -7.50 -1.82
C GLY A 59 2.80 -6.55 -2.74
N MET A 60 2.83 -5.27 -2.40
CA MET A 60 2.04 -4.22 -3.00
C MET A 60 2.93 -3.08 -3.51
N ARG A 61 2.41 -2.32 -4.46
CA ARG A 61 3.04 -1.10 -4.95
C ARG A 61 2.00 -0.06 -5.31
N ALA A 62 2.07 1.11 -4.67
CA ALA A 62 1.31 2.28 -5.07
C ALA A 62 2.16 3.15 -6.00
N SER A 63 1.71 3.35 -7.24
CA SER A 63 2.32 4.26 -8.20
C SER A 63 1.54 5.57 -8.26
N ILE A 64 2.13 6.64 -7.72
CA ILE A 64 1.52 7.96 -7.51
C ILE A 64 2.11 9.00 -8.46
N TYR A 65 1.92 8.79 -9.77
CA TYR A 65 2.35 9.73 -10.80
C TYR A 65 1.54 11.03 -10.78
N ASN A 66 2.01 12.07 -11.49
CA ASN A 66 1.41 13.41 -11.50
C ASN A 66 -0.11 13.44 -11.80
N ALA A 67 -0.65 12.44 -12.51
CA ALA A 67 -2.07 12.34 -12.82
C ALA A 67 -2.92 11.77 -11.68
N VAL A 68 -2.29 11.23 -10.63
CA VAL A 68 -2.97 10.69 -9.46
C VAL A 68 -3.27 11.85 -8.49
N PRO A 69 -4.55 12.15 -8.22
CA PRO A 69 -4.91 13.22 -7.31
C PRO A 69 -4.57 12.86 -5.87
N GLU A 70 -4.31 13.86 -5.02
CA GLU A 70 -4.02 13.64 -3.60
C GLU A 70 -5.15 12.88 -2.89
N ALA A 71 -6.40 13.13 -3.27
CA ALA A 71 -7.57 12.41 -2.74
C ALA A 71 -7.50 10.88 -2.97
N ALA A 72 -6.84 10.42 -4.03
CA ALA A 72 -6.63 8.99 -4.24
C ALA A 72 -5.61 8.40 -3.26
N VAL A 73 -4.60 9.19 -2.87
CA VAL A 73 -3.67 8.80 -1.79
C VAL A 73 -4.40 8.74 -0.46
N ASP A 74 -5.30 9.68 -0.19
CA ASP A 74 -6.13 9.68 1.02
C ASP A 74 -7.07 8.47 1.05
N ALA A 75 -7.73 8.15 -0.06
CA ALA A 75 -8.57 6.96 -0.18
C ALA A 75 -7.78 5.66 0.07
N LEU A 76 -6.55 5.57 -0.47
CA LEU A 76 -5.66 4.44 -0.21
C LEU A 76 -5.30 4.33 1.27
N ILE A 77 -4.94 5.43 1.93
CA ILE A 77 -4.59 5.43 3.36
C ILE A 77 -5.80 5.01 4.20
N ALA A 78 -7.00 5.53 3.91
CA ALA A 78 -8.21 5.15 4.63
C ALA A 78 -8.52 3.66 4.48
N PHE A 79 -8.40 3.13 3.26
CA PHE A 79 -8.54 1.70 2.99
C PHE A 79 -7.51 0.86 3.76
N MET A 80 -6.25 1.28 3.77
CA MET A 80 -5.18 0.58 4.51
C MET A 80 -5.48 0.54 6.02
N GLN A 81 -5.94 1.65 6.60
CA GLN A 81 -6.30 1.69 8.02
C GLN A 81 -7.47 0.76 8.35
N ASP A 82 -8.54 0.80 7.56
CA ASP A 82 -9.70 -0.08 7.73
C ASP A 82 -9.34 -1.57 7.53
N PHE A 83 -8.52 -1.88 6.52
CA PHE A 83 -8.07 -3.24 6.28
C PHE A 83 -7.23 -3.77 7.44
N ALA A 84 -6.27 -2.98 7.95
CA ALA A 84 -5.46 -3.36 9.10
C ALA A 84 -6.33 -3.55 10.36
N GLN A 85 -7.34 -2.70 10.59
CA GLN A 85 -8.26 -2.83 11.73
C GLN A 85 -9.10 -4.12 11.68
N ARG A 86 -9.45 -4.58 10.48
CA ARG A 86 -10.29 -5.79 10.31
C ARG A 86 -9.50 -7.10 10.27
N ASN A 87 -8.18 -7.05 10.04
CA ASN A 87 -7.36 -8.24 9.79
C ASN A 87 -6.06 -8.32 10.60
N GLY A 88 -5.75 -7.32 11.42
CA GLY A 88 -4.65 -7.33 12.41
C GLY A 88 -5.13 -7.76 13.78
#